data_AF-A0A7C7MZI1-F1
#
_entry.id   AF-A0A7C7MZI1-F1
#
_cell.length_a   1.000
_cell.length_b   1.000
_cell.length_c   1.000
_cell.angle_alpha   90.00
_cell.angle_beta   90.00
_cell.angle_gamma   90.00
#
_symmetry.space_group_name_H-M   'P 1'
#
loop_
_entity.id
_entity.type
_entity.pdbx_description
1 polymer ?
#
loop_
_entity_poly.entity_id
_entity_poly.type
_entity_poly.pdbx_seq_one_letter_code
_entity_poly.pdbx_strand_id
1 'polypeptide(L)' 'IVRRKKMGFTLPFEVWMRDKMRSEIESVLLSPSEKLSDFISQDGVQKIWNNFLKKRCSWSRPWSLYVLKKWVDKNL' A
#
# COMPACT_ATOMS: atom_id res chain seq x y z
N ILE A 1 24.58 -21.51 16.26
CA ILE A 1 23.10 -21.48 16.41
C ILE A 1 22.50 -22.63 15.59
N VAL A 2 22.05 -23.73 16.21
CA VAL A 2 21.65 -24.98 15.51
C VAL A 2 20.13 -25.23 15.52
N ARG A 3 19.35 -24.54 16.38
CA ARG A 3 17.91 -24.81 16.59
C ARG A 3 16.96 -23.71 16.07
N ARG A 4 17.39 -22.83 15.17
CA ARG A 4 16.48 -21.81 14.60
C ARG A 4 15.56 -22.48 13.57
N LYS A 5 14.23 -22.39 13.78
CA LYS A 5 13.21 -22.87 12.84
C LYS A 5 13.41 -22.17 11.49
N LYS A 6 13.33 -22.92 10.37
CA LYS A 6 13.37 -22.33 9.02
C LYS A 6 12.25 -21.29 8.93
N MET A 7 12.62 -20.06 8.60
CA MET A 7 11.66 -19.00 8.30
C MET A 7 11.72 -18.76 6.80
N GLY A 8 10.56 -18.67 6.15
CA GLY A 8 10.50 -18.24 4.75
C GLY A 8 11.06 -16.84 4.59
N PHE A 9 11.46 -16.51 3.36
CA PHE A 9 11.87 -15.15 3.01
C PHE A 9 10.61 -14.30 2.79
N THR A 10 10.00 -13.84 3.87
CA THR A 10 8.90 -12.86 3.78
C THR A 10 9.51 -11.46 3.83
N LEU A 11 9.37 -10.73 2.73
CA LEU A 11 9.76 -9.33 2.69
C LEU A 11 8.90 -8.52 3.69
N PRO A 12 9.50 -7.66 4.52
CA PRO A 12 8.79 -6.92 5.56
C PRO A 12 8.07 -5.69 4.98
N PHE A 13 7.32 -5.88 3.89
CA PHE A 13 6.54 -4.83 3.22
C PHE A 13 5.68 -4.05 4.19
N GLU A 14 4.99 -4.75 5.10
CA GLU A 14 4.16 -4.09 6.10
C GLU A 14 4.92 -3.08 6.96
N VAL A 15 6.15 -3.42 7.39
CA VAL A 15 6.98 -2.53 8.21
C VAL A 15 7.42 -1.32 7.38
N TRP A 16 7.89 -1.56 6.15
CA TRP A 16 8.34 -0.48 5.27
C TRP A 16 7.22 0.48 4.91
N MET A 17 6.03 -0.05 4.57
CA MET A 17 4.85 0.76 4.22
C MET A 17 4.31 1.58 5.39
N ARG A 18 4.52 1.14 6.65
CA ARG A 18 4.07 1.85 7.85
C ARG A 18 5.10 2.85 8.39
N ASP A 19 6.37 2.66 8.07
CA ASP A 19 7.47 3.47 8.55
C ASP A 19 8.08 4.27 7.38
N LYS A 20 9.22 3.81 6.83
CA LYS A 20 10.03 4.56 5.85
C LYS A 20 9.29 5.01 4.59
N MET A 21 8.38 4.19 4.08
CA MET A 21 7.64 4.48 2.83
C MET A 21 6.26 5.09 3.09
N ARG A 22 5.88 5.28 4.36
CA ARG A 22 4.54 5.74 4.71
C ARG A 22 4.19 7.05 4.03
N SER A 23 5.04 8.05 4.15
CA SER A 23 4.77 9.39 3.62
C SER A 23 4.61 9.40 2.10
N GLU A 24 5.42 8.61 1.39
CA GLU A 24 5.32 8.50 -0.08
C GLU A 24 4.02 7.81 -0.49
N ILE A 25 3.70 6.67 0.13
CA ILE A 25 2.49 5.91 -0.19
C ILE A 25 1.25 6.71 0.18
N GLU A 26 1.25 7.37 1.33
CA GLU A 26 0.16 8.21 1.80
C GLU A 26 -0.07 9.37 0.83
N SER A 27 1.00 10.05 0.37
CA SER A 27 0.89 11.09 -0.65
C SER A 27 0.24 10.59 -1.95
N VAL A 28 0.69 9.45 -2.49
CA VAL A 28 0.14 8.90 -3.74
C VAL A 28 -1.28 8.39 -3.58
N LEU A 29 -1.59 7.71 -2.46
CA LEU A 29 -2.92 7.18 -2.21
C LEU A 29 -3.93 8.32 -1.94
N LEU A 30 -3.56 9.35 -1.19
CA LEU A 30 -4.41 10.49 -0.87
C LEU A 30 -4.50 11.53 -1.99
N SER A 31 -3.58 11.52 -2.96
CA SER A 31 -3.69 12.35 -4.16
C SER A 31 -4.82 11.83 -5.06
N PRO A 32 -5.79 12.68 -5.45
CA PRO A 32 -6.77 12.34 -6.46
C PRO A 32 -6.06 12.01 -7.78
N SER A 33 -6.51 10.97 -8.47
CA SER A 33 -6.04 10.67 -9.82
C SER A 33 -7.22 10.88 -10.77
N GLU A 34 -7.15 11.93 -11.59
CA GLU A 34 -8.19 12.27 -12.56
C GLU A 34 -8.43 11.12 -13.56
N LYS A 35 -7.39 10.35 -13.88
CA LYS A 35 -7.47 9.21 -14.81
C LYS A 35 -8.18 7.98 -14.21
N LEU A 36 -8.30 7.91 -12.87
CA LEU A 36 -8.88 6.78 -12.15
C LEU A 36 -10.13 7.16 -11.34
N SER A 37 -10.57 8.42 -11.38
CA SER A 37 -11.71 8.91 -10.58
C SER A 37 -13.00 8.14 -10.86
N ASP A 38 -13.18 7.68 -12.10
CA ASP A 38 -14.39 6.97 -12.54
C ASP A 38 -14.38 5.49 -12.12
N PHE A 39 -13.21 4.93 -11.83
CA PHE A 39 -13.04 3.51 -11.50
C PHE A 39 -12.72 3.27 -10.02
N ILE A 40 -12.09 4.25 -9.35
CA ILE A 40 -11.60 4.12 -7.98
C ILE A 40 -12.10 5.29 -7.14
N SER A 41 -12.97 4.98 -6.18
CA SER A 41 -13.40 5.96 -5.19
C SER A 41 -12.27 6.34 -4.23
N GLN A 42 -11.98 7.64 -4.13
CA GLN A 42 -10.95 8.18 -3.25
C GLN A 42 -11.25 7.90 -1.76
N ASP A 43 -12.51 7.94 -1.36
CA ASP A 43 -12.96 7.58 0.00
C ASP A 43 -12.68 6.09 0.30
N GLY A 44 -12.89 5.21 -0.68
CA GLY A 44 -12.56 3.79 -0.58
C GLY A 44 -11.06 3.55 -0.38
N VAL A 45 -10.21 4.27 -1.12
CA VAL A 45 -8.75 4.21 -0.96
C VAL A 45 -8.33 4.68 0.43
N GLN A 46 -8.88 5.80 0.90
CA GLN A 46 -8.58 6.33 2.22
C GLN A 46 -9.02 5.37 3.34
N LYS A 47 -10.19 4.73 3.20
CA LYS A 47 -10.66 3.68 4.13
C LYS A 47 -9.70 2.48 4.16
N ILE A 48 -9.24 2.01 3.00
CA ILE A 48 -8.28 0.89 2.93
C ILE A 48 -6.96 1.28 3.59
N TRP A 49 -6.46 2.49 3.33
CA TRP A 49 -5.24 3.00 3.97
C TRP A 49 -5.38 3.10 5.49
N ASN A 50 -6.48 3.69 5.98
CA ASN A 50 -6.76 3.79 7.41
C ASN A 50 -6.93 2.41 8.08
N ASN A 51 -7.59 1.46 7.41
CA ASN A 51 -7.72 0.09 7.90
C ASN A 51 -6.38 -0.63 7.94
N PHE A 52 -5.51 -0.38 6.96
CA PHE A 52 -4.13 -0.85 6.99
C PHE A 52 -3.41 -0.25 8.19
N LEU A 53 -3.41 1.07 8.39
CA LEU A 53 -2.78 1.72 9.56
C LEU A 53 -3.27 1.16 10.89
N LYS A 54 -4.56 0.82 11.02
CA LYS A 54 -5.16 0.18 12.19
C LYS A 54 -4.89 -1.33 12.33
N LYS A 55 -4.05 -1.92 11.48
CA LYS A 55 -3.73 -3.37 11.42
C LYS A 55 -4.96 -4.26 11.19
N ARG A 56 -6.00 -3.72 10.54
CA ARG A 56 -7.24 -4.44 10.19
C ARG A 56 -7.24 -4.99 8.78
N CYS A 57 -6.15 -4.78 8.03
CA CYS A 57 -6.02 -5.15 6.63
C CYS A 57 -4.59 -5.60 6.33
N SER A 58 -4.43 -6.57 5.43
CA SER A 58 -3.13 -7.01 4.92
C SER A 58 -2.44 -5.91 4.11
N TRP A 59 -1.11 -5.91 4.08
CA TRP A 59 -0.29 -4.97 3.30
C TRP A 59 -0.54 -5.06 1.78
N SER A 60 -0.99 -6.21 1.29
CA SER A 60 -1.21 -6.44 -0.14
C SER A 60 -2.24 -5.49 -0.75
N ARG A 61 -3.33 -5.19 -0.04
CA ARG A 61 -4.43 -4.35 -0.55
C ARG A 61 -4.00 -2.89 -0.81
N PRO A 62 -3.44 -2.15 0.16
CA PRO A 62 -2.93 -0.80 -0.11
C PRO A 62 -1.76 -0.81 -1.09
N TRP A 63 -0.94 -1.87 -1.09
CA TRP A 63 0.19 -1.98 -2.02
C TRP A 63 -0.27 -2.10 -3.48
N SER A 64 -1.26 -2.93 -3.77
CA SER A 64 -1.84 -3.05 -5.12
C SER A 64 -2.40 -1.72 -5.62
N LEU A 65 -3.08 -0.96 -4.75
CA LEU A 65 -3.59 0.38 -5.10
C LEU A 65 -2.47 1.37 -5.39
N TYR A 66 -1.42 1.36 -4.58
CA TYR A 66 -0.24 2.20 -4.77
C TYR A 66 0.44 1.92 -6.12
N VAL A 67 0.70 0.64 -6.41
CA VAL A 67 1.32 0.21 -7.67
C VAL A 67 0.45 0.58 -8.87
N LEU A 68 -0.86 0.37 -8.79
CA LEU A 68 -1.78 0.74 -9.86
C LEU A 68 -1.76 2.26 -10.13
N LYS A 69 -1.87 3.08 -9.08
CA LYS A 69 -1.81 4.55 -9.23
C LYS A 69 -0.47 4.99 -9.85
N LYS A 70 0.66 4.49 -9.35
CA LYS A 70 1.99 4.79 -9.91
C LYS A 70 2.15 4.33 -11.36
N TRP A 71 1.60 3.17 -11.71
CA TRP A 71 1.67 2.65 -13.07
C TRP A 71 0.85 3.51 -14.02
N VAL A 72 -0.36 3.91 -13.63
CA VAL A 72 -1.21 4.82 -14.43
C VAL A 72 -0.53 6.18 -14.60
N ASP A 73 -0.02 6.78 -13.54
CA ASP A 73 0.70 8.05 -13.58
C ASP A 73 1.91 8.03 -14.52
N LYS A 74 2.59 6.88 -14.64
CA LYS A 74 3.79 6.73 -15.46
C LYS A 74 3.51 6.35 -16.93
N ASN A 75 2.45 5.60 -17.20
CA ASN A 75 2.23 4.98 -18.53
C ASN A 75 1.03 5.56 -19.30
N LEU A 76 0.13 6.25 -18.62
CA LEU A 76 -0.98 6.99 -19.23
C LEU A 76 -0.73 8.48 -19.04
#